data_AF-A0A7K0KH46-F1
#
_entry.id   AF-A0A7K0KH46-F1
#
_cell.length_a   1.000
_cell.length_b   1.000
_cell.length_c   1.000
_cell.angle_alpha   90.00
_cell.angle_beta   90.00
_cell.angle_gamma   90.00
#
_symmetry.space_group_name_H-M   'P 1'
#
loop_
_entity.id
_entity.type
_entity.pdbx_description
1 polymer ?
#
loop_
_entity_poly.entity_id
_entity_poly.type
_entity_poly.pdbx_seq_one_letter_code
_entity_poly.pdbx_strand_id
1 'polypeptide(L)'
;MENQIKYRFRRMELEQFAMFEENYNKDVKEAQFQTEAQFSFDKGTSVLCFRISVDMSAMDKPLAKIVLKSFFEIHPDSLKLLLKEDKIVFPPVPLV
;
A
#
# COMPACT_ATOMS: atom_id res chain seq x y z
N MET A 1 25.17 10.71 -13.10
CA MET A 1 24.13 9.70 -12.79
C MET A 1 24.45 9.07 -11.44
N GLU A 2 24.52 9.88 -10.38
CA GLU A 2 24.81 9.38 -9.04
C GLU A 2 23.52 9.48 -8.21
N ASN A 3 23.19 8.38 -7.53
CA ASN A 3 22.08 8.18 -6.58
C ASN A 3 20.71 7.78 -7.15
N GLN A 4 20.66 6.92 -8.16
CA GLN A 4 19.41 6.19 -8.43
C GLN A 4 19.18 5.14 -7.32
N ILE A 5 18.05 5.24 -6.62
CA ILE A 5 17.64 4.24 -5.63
C ILE A 5 17.30 2.94 -6.37
N LYS A 6 18.04 1.87 -6.07
CA LYS A 6 17.85 0.54 -6.63
C LYS A 6 16.94 -0.27 -5.72
N TYR A 7 15.88 -0.82 -6.30
CA TYR A 7 14.94 -1.70 -5.63
C TYR A 7 14.54 -2.85 -6.54
N ARG A 8 14.12 -3.96 -5.93
CA ARG A 8 13.59 -5.13 -6.62
C ARG A 8 12.17 -5.40 -6.13
N PHE A 9 11.22 -5.48 -7.06
CA PHE A 9 9.90 -6.00 -6.75
C PHE A 9 10.03 -7.45 -6.27
N ARG A 10 9.49 -7.76 -5.08
CA ARG A 10 9.55 -9.10 -4.51
C ARG A 10 8.27 -9.87 -4.77
N ARG A 11 7.13 -9.28 -4.38
CA ARG A 11 5.81 -9.89 -4.53
C ARG A 11 4.71 -8.85 -4.28
N MET A 12 3.50 -9.26 -4.63
CA MET A 12 2.26 -8.55 -4.36
C MET A 12 1.27 -9.52 -3.72
N GLU A 13 0.56 -9.05 -2.70
CA GLU A 13 -0.49 -9.80 -2.02
C GLU A 13 -1.79 -9.01 -2.14
N LEU A 14 -2.85 -9.69 -2.59
CA LEU A 14 -4.18 -9.12 -2.74
C LEU A 14 -5.15 -9.90 -1.87
N GLU A 15 -5.74 -9.21 -0.91
CA GLU A 15 -6.83 -9.74 -0.08
C GLU A 15 -8.12 -9.01 -0.49
N GLN A 16 -9.17 -9.79 -0.78
CA GLN A 16 -10.47 -9.27 -1.19
C GLN A 16 -11.55 -9.89 -0.33
N PHE A 17 -12.40 -9.05 0.24
CA PHE A 17 -13.59 -9.43 0.98
C PHE A 17 -14.77 -8.74 0.32
N ALA A 18 -15.86 -9.47 0.09
CA ALA A 18 -17.10 -8.92 -0.42
C ALA A 18 -18.27 -9.59 0.31
N MET A 19 -19.35 -8.83 0.52
CA MET A 19 -20.62 -9.40 0.98
C MET A 19 -21.22 -10.28 -0.12
N PHE A 20 -21.84 -11.39 0.30
CA PHE A 20 -22.68 -12.18 -0.59
C PHE A 20 -23.88 -11.34 -1.07
N GLU A 21 -24.30 -11.57 -2.32
CA GLU A 21 -25.37 -10.83 -2.99
C GLU A 21 -26.69 -10.83 -2.19
N GLU A 22 -26.96 -11.91 -1.46
CA GLU A 22 -28.13 -12.07 -0.59
C GLU A 22 -28.21 -11.01 0.52
N ASN A 23 -27.07 -10.43 0.89
CA ASN A 23 -26.98 -9.40 1.93
C ASN A 23 -26.92 -7.97 1.34
N TYR A 24 -26.99 -7.84 0.02
CA TYR A 24 -27.02 -6.56 -0.67
C TYR A 24 -28.44 -6.00 -0.73
N ASN A 25 -28.61 -4.76 -0.26
CA ASN A 25 -29.89 -4.06 -0.37
C ASN A 25 -29.96 -3.31 -1.70
N LYS A 26 -30.77 -3.82 -2.62
CA LYS A 26 -30.98 -3.28 -3.98
C LYS A 26 -31.59 -1.88 -4.00
N ASP A 27 -32.20 -1.44 -2.91
CA ASP A 27 -32.78 -0.10 -2.78
C ASP A 27 -31.74 0.98 -2.45
N VAL A 28 -30.50 0.58 -2.12
CA VAL A 28 -29.42 1.52 -1.80
C VAL A 28 -28.74 1.99 -3.08
N LYS A 29 -28.87 3.29 -3.36
CA LYS A 29 -28.44 3.90 -4.64
C LYS A 29 -26.99 4.37 -4.66
N GLU A 30 -26.36 4.50 -3.50
CA GLU A 30 -25.01 5.08 -3.38
C GLU A 30 -24.09 4.21 -2.52
N ALA A 31 -22.86 4.05 -3.01
CA ALA A 31 -21.77 3.41 -2.28
C ALA A 31 -20.74 4.47 -1.88
N GLN A 32 -20.23 4.36 -0.66
CA GLN A 32 -19.14 5.15 -0.13
C GLN A 32 -17.84 4.38 -0.26
N PHE A 33 -16.75 5.10 -0.53
CA PHE A 33 -15.42 4.53 -0.67
C PHE A 33 -14.46 5.25 0.27
N GLN A 34 -13.73 4.48 1.06
CA GLN A 34 -12.65 4.96 1.91
C GLN A 34 -11.34 4.31 1.47
N THR A 35 -10.39 5.15 1.06
CA THR A 35 -9.05 4.70 0.65
C THR A 35 -8.03 5.06 1.72
N GLU A 36 -7.20 4.10 2.09
CA GLU A 36 -6.07 4.29 2.98
C GLU A 36 -4.79 3.83 2.28
N ALA A 37 -3.76 4.67 2.30
CA ALA A 37 -2.42 4.33 1.81
C ALA A 37 -1.43 4.37 2.97
N GLN A 38 -0.64 3.32 3.11
CA GLN A 38 0.35 3.17 4.17
C GLN A 38 1.68 2.69 3.59
N PHE A 39 2.77 3.19 4.16
CA PHE A 39 4.13 2.77 3.85
C PHE A 39 4.77 2.24 5.13
N SER A 40 5.39 1.07 5.04
CA SER A 40 6.13 0.48 6.15
C SER A 40 7.46 -0.07 5.65
N PHE A 41 8.47 -0.05 6.51
CA PHE A 41 9.80 -0.56 6.16
C PHE A 41 10.34 -1.43 7.27
N ASP A 42 10.82 -2.61 6.91
CA ASP A 42 11.53 -3.53 7.80
C ASP A 42 13.05 -3.36 7.64
N LYS A 43 13.70 -2.86 8.68
CA LYS A 43 15.16 -2.69 8.74
C LYS A 43 15.94 -4.00 8.72
N GLY A 44 15.39 -5.08 9.27
CA GLY A 44 16.05 -6.38 9.33
C GLY A 44 16.13 -7.05 7.97
N THR A 45 15.08 -6.90 7.15
CA THR A 45 15.00 -7.52 5.83
C THR A 45 15.22 -6.55 4.66
N SER A 46 15.37 -5.25 4.95
CA SER A 46 15.49 -4.17 3.94
C SER A 46 14.31 -4.13 2.96
N VAL A 47 13.11 -4.45 3.44
CA VAL A 47 11.87 -4.52 2.64
C VAL A 47 11.00 -3.29 2.92
N LEU A 48 10.68 -2.56 1.86
CA LEU A 48 9.61 -1.57 1.82
C LEU A 48 8.29 -2.24 1.44
N CYS A 49 7.26 -2.03 2.23
CA CYS A 49 5.90 -2.46 1.94
C CYS A 49 5.00 -1.25 1.73
N PHE A 50 4.34 -1.22 0.58
CA PHE A 50 3.26 -0.30 0.27
C PHE A 50 1.93 -1.02 0.39
N ARG A 51 1.05 -0.50 1.24
CA ARG A 51 -0.30 -1.02 1.44
C ARG A 51 -1.32 0.02 0.99
N ILE A 52 -2.20 -0.37 0.07
CA ILE A 52 -3.45 0.36 -0.21
C ILE A 52 -4.58 -0.50 0.32
N SER A 53 -5.52 0.10 1.04
CA SER A 53 -6.83 -0.49 1.25
C SER A 53 -7.94 0.40 0.74
N VAL A 54 -8.95 -0.23 0.14
CA VAL A 54 -10.19 0.40 -0.29
C VAL A 54 -11.32 -0.32 0.41
N ASP A 55 -12.04 0.41 1.25
CA ASP A 55 -13.25 -0.04 1.91
C ASP A 55 -14.45 0.57 1.18
N MET A 56 -15.38 -0.28 0.76
CA MET A 56 -16.63 0.11 0.12
C MET A 56 -17.78 -0.19 1.08
N SER A 57 -18.64 0.80 1.35
CA SER A 57 -19.81 0.64 2.21
C SER A 57 -21.05 1.28 1.60
N ALA A 58 -22.23 0.92 2.11
CA ALA A 58 -23.50 1.51 1.72
C ALA A 58 -24.43 1.58 2.93
N MET A 59 -24.88 2.80 3.29
CA MET A 59 -25.60 3.07 4.55
C MET A 59 -24.93 2.39 5.76
N ASP A 60 -23.62 2.62 5.91
CA ASP A 60 -22.76 2.06 6.97
C ASP A 60 -22.58 0.53 6.98
N LYS A 61 -23.10 -0.19 5.98
CA LYS A 61 -22.84 -1.63 5.82
C LYS A 61 -21.63 -1.86 4.90
N PRO A 62 -20.62 -2.67 5.32
CA PRO A 62 -19.41 -2.89 4.54
C PRO A 62 -19.69 -3.82 3.36
N LEU A 63 -19.68 -3.32 2.13
CA LEU A 63 -19.94 -4.11 0.92
C LEU A 63 -18.71 -4.88 0.44
N ALA A 64 -17.55 -4.23 0.45
CA ALA A 64 -16.30 -4.84 0.03
C ALA A 64 -15.12 -4.19 0.74
N LYS A 65 -14.04 -4.96 0.87
CA LYS A 65 -12.73 -4.50 1.32
C LYS A 65 -11.67 -5.12 0.44
N ILE A 66 -10.85 -4.28 -0.16
CA ILE A 66 -9.72 -4.70 -0.97
C ILE A 66 -8.47 -4.20 -0.26
N VAL A 67 -7.50 -5.09 -0.03
CA VAL A 67 -6.20 -4.74 0.54
C VAL A 67 -5.12 -5.24 -0.40
N LEU A 68 -4.35 -4.30 -0.96
CA LEU A 68 -3.20 -4.58 -1.81
C LEU A 68 -1.93 -4.26 -1.03
N LYS A 69 -1.03 -5.24 -0.92
CA LYS A 69 0.31 -5.06 -0.35
C LYS A 69 1.35 -5.35 -1.42
N SER A 70 2.23 -4.39 -1.68
CA SER A 70 3.36 -4.54 -2.60
C SER A 70 4.67 -4.46 -1.83
N PHE A 71 5.55 -5.44 -2.04
CA PHE A 71 6.81 -5.55 -1.31
C PHE A 71 7.99 -5.32 -2.25
N PHE A 72 8.90 -4.44 -1.84
CA PHE A 72 10.09 -4.06 -2.58
C PHE A 72 11.32 -4.22 -1.69
N GLU A 73 12.31 -4.96 -2.18
CA GLU A 73 13.61 -5.06 -1.51
C GLU A 73 14.50 -3.92 -1.96
N ILE A 74 15.04 -3.17 -1.02
CA ILE A 74 15.96 -2.07 -1.28
C ILE A 74 17.38 -2.63 -1.34
N HIS A 75 18.14 -2.30 -2.39
CA HIS A 75 19.54 -2.71 -2.49
C HIS A 75 20.35 -2.12 -1.32
N PRO A 76 21.29 -2.86 -0.69
CA PRO A 76 22.04 -2.37 0.47
C PRO A 76 22.73 -1.02 0.26
N ASP A 77 23.32 -0.80 -0.91
CA ASP A 77 23.96 0.48 -1.23
C ASP A 77 22.96 1.63 -1.35
N SER A 78 21.73 1.36 -1.79
CA SER A 78 20.66 2.36 -1.80
C SER A 78 20.10 2.61 -0.41
N LEU A 79 20.09 1.59 0.46
CA LEU A 79 19.67 1.74 1.85
C LEU A 79 20.60 2.70 2.62
N LYS A 80 21.92 2.64 2.40
CA LYS A 80 22.89 3.59 2.98
C LYS A 80 22.60 5.04 2.60
N LEU A 81 22.04 5.27 1.40
CA LEU A 81 21.67 6.61 0.92
C LEU A 81 20.34 7.09 1.52
N LEU A 82 19.45 6.16 1.88
CA LEU A 82 18.11 6.45 2.41
C LEU A 82 18.08 6.56 3.94
N LEU A 83 18.98 5.86 4.64
CA LEU A 83 19.06 5.90 6.10
C LEU A 83 19.74 7.19 6.57
N LYS A 84 19.01 7.98 7.35
CA LYS A 84 19.51 9.17 8.05
C LYS A 84 19.03 9.13 9.49
N GLU A 85 19.95 9.13 10.45
CA GLU A 85 19.61 9.23 11.89
C GLU A 85 18.51 8.24 12.31
N ASP A 86 18.68 6.97 11.95
CA ASP A 86 17.72 5.88 12.19
C ASP A 86 16.35 5.98 11.50
N LYS A 87 16.17 6.95 10.60
CA LYS A 87 14.96 7.11 9.78
C LYS A 87 15.27 6.81 8.33
N ILE A 88 14.24 6.38 7.60
CA ILE A 88 14.31 6.32 6.13
C ILE A 88 13.76 7.61 5.57
N VAL A 89 14.59 8.26 4.77
CA VAL A 89 14.26 9.50 4.09
C VAL A 89 14.42 9.26 2.61
N PHE A 90 13.29 9.19 1.90
CA PHE A 90 13.31 9.19 0.44
C PHE A 90 13.65 10.60 -0.06
N PRO A 91 14.60 10.74 -1.00
CA PRO A 91 14.85 12.02 -1.62
C PRO A 91 13.58 12.49 -2.35
N PRO A 92 13.27 13.79 -2.36
CA PRO A 92 12.15 14.31 -3.12
C PRO A 92 12.33 13.93 -4.58
N VAL A 93 11.40 13.15 -5.11
CA VAL A 93 11.31 12.89 -6.55
C VAL A 93 10.46 14.03 -7.12
N PRO A 94 10.94 14.79 -8.11
CA PRO A 94 10.08 15.73 -8.81
C PRO A 94 8.93 14.93 -9.44
N LEU A 95 7.70 15.25 -9.03
CA LEU A 95 6.51 14.77 -9.71
C LEU A 95 6.49 15.48 -11.06
N VAL A 96 6.75 14.73 -12.14
CA VAL A 96 6.63 15.19 -13.52
C VAL A 96 5.20 14.96 -13.98
#